data_AF-A0A6V7YBV5-F1
#
_entry.id   AF-A0A6V7YBV5-F1
#
_cell.length_a   1.000
_cell.length_b   1.000
_cell.length_c   1.000
_cell.angle_alpha   90.00
_cell.angle_beta   90.00
_cell.angle_gamma   90.00
#
_symmetry.space_group_name_H-M   'P 1'
#
loop_
_entity.id
_entity.type
_entity.pdbx_description
1 polymer ?
#
loop_
_entity_poly.entity_id
_entity_poly.type
_entity_poly.pdbx_seq_one_letter_code
_entity_poly.pdbx_strand_id
1 'polypeptide(L)'
;MDYAWAKELGLIRKPASFMTSICDERGEELLYAGVPISRVLENNVGVGGVLSLLWFQKRLPDYANRFIEICLMLTADHGPAVSGAHNTIVCARAGKDLISSLVSGLLTIGDRFGGALDGAAKYLLKLWIKV
;
A
#
# COMPACT_ATOMS: atom_id res chain seq x y z
N MET A 1 -16.70 -24.54 -30.37
CA MET A 1 -16.39 -23.09 -30.41
C MET A 1 -15.55 -22.79 -29.19
N ASP A 2 -14.40 -22.14 -29.37
CA ASP A 2 -13.52 -21.79 -28.26
C ASP A 2 -14.11 -20.66 -27.40
N TYR A 3 -13.85 -20.68 -26.09
CA TYR A 3 -14.38 -19.68 -25.16
C TYR A 3 -13.87 -18.27 -25.46
N ALA A 4 -12.59 -18.11 -25.82
CA ALA A 4 -12.02 -16.82 -26.14
C ALA A 4 -12.68 -16.24 -27.40
N TRP A 5 -12.82 -17.07 -28.44
CA TRP A 5 -13.49 -16.69 -29.69
C TRP A 5 -14.96 -16.30 -29.49
N ALA A 6 -15.70 -17.07 -28.70
CA ALA A 6 -17.10 -16.76 -28.39
C ALA A 6 -17.27 -15.45 -27.61
N LYS A 7 -16.32 -15.15 -26.71
CA LYS A 7 -16.30 -13.91 -25.93
C LYS A 7 -15.92 -12.70 -26.79
N GLU A 8 -14.94 -12.86 -27.68
CA GLU A 8 -14.50 -11.82 -28.61
C GLU A 8 -15.59 -11.43 -29.61
N LEU A 9 -16.31 -12.41 -30.14
CA LEU A 9 -17.49 -12.19 -31.00
C LEU A 9 -18.73 -11.68 -30.23
N GLY A 10 -18.66 -11.54 -28.90
CA GLY A 10 -19.78 -11.08 -28.07
C GLY A 10 -20.96 -12.05 -27.96
N LEU A 11 -20.76 -13.32 -28.31
CA LEU A 11 -21.82 -14.36 -28.28
C LEU A 11 -22.16 -14.82 -26.86
N ILE A 12 -21.22 -14.66 -25.93
CA ILE A 12 -21.37 -15.03 -24.52
C ILE A 12 -20.90 -13.89 -23.61
N ARG A 13 -21.45 -13.82 -22.39
CA ARG A 13 -20.99 -12.93 -21.33
C ARG A 13 -20.56 -13.74 -20.11
N LYS A 14 -19.38 -13.41 -19.56
CA LYS A 14 -18.92 -13.93 -18.26
C LYS A 14 -18.67 -12.75 -17.33
N PRO A 15 -19.36 -12.67 -16.17
CA PRO A 15 -19.12 -11.59 -15.21
C PRO A 15 -17.69 -11.65 -14.66
N ALA A 16 -17.10 -10.49 -14.38
CA ALA A 16 -15.79 -10.41 -13.76
C ALA A 16 -15.87 -10.88 -12.30
N SER A 17 -14.89 -11.69 -11.87
CA SER A 17 -14.79 -12.16 -10.48
C SER A 17 -14.11 -11.16 -9.56
N PHE A 18 -13.35 -10.22 -10.12
CA PHE A 18 -12.57 -9.24 -9.38
C PHE A 18 -12.74 -7.85 -10.00
N MET A 19 -12.57 -6.82 -9.17
CA MET A 19 -12.56 -5.42 -9.56
C MET A 19 -11.33 -4.75 -8.94
N THR A 20 -10.64 -3.92 -9.72
CA THR A 20 -9.49 -3.10 -9.29
C THR A 20 -9.64 -1.69 -9.85
N SER A 21 -9.09 -0.71 -9.15
CA SER A 21 -9.18 0.71 -9.51
C SER A 21 -7.88 1.51 -9.31
N ILE A 22 -6.82 0.86 -8.80
CA ILE A 22 -5.58 1.54 -8.38
C ILE A 22 -4.47 1.47 -9.43
N CYS A 23 -4.46 0.42 -10.26
CA CYS A 23 -3.41 0.18 -11.24
C CYS A 23 -3.99 -0.55 -12.45
N ASP A 24 -3.49 -0.22 -13.65
CA ASP A 24 -3.77 -0.95 -14.89
C ASP A 24 -2.47 -1.17 -15.66
N GLU A 25 -2.12 -2.44 -15.85
CA GLU A 25 -0.90 -2.92 -16.50
C GLU A 25 -1.14 -3.50 -17.90
N ARG A 26 -2.39 -3.49 -18.38
CA ARG A 26 -2.77 -4.15 -19.65
C ARG A 26 -2.48 -3.31 -20.90
N GLY A 27 -2.33 -2.00 -20.74
CA GLY A 27 -2.05 -1.07 -21.83
C GLY A 27 -0.59 -1.10 -22.28
N GLU A 28 -0.23 -0.19 -23.18
CA GLU A 28 1.17 -0.01 -23.60
C GLU A 28 2.06 0.52 -22.47
N GLU A 29 1.46 1.28 -21.54
CA GLU A 29 2.14 1.87 -20.40
C GLU A 29 1.40 1.57 -19.09
N LEU A 30 2.17 1.39 -18.01
CA LEU A 30 1.65 1.22 -16.66
C LEU A 30 0.92 2.47 -16.17
N LEU A 31 -0.31 2.29 -15.68
CA LEU A 31 -1.11 3.37 -15.10
C LEU A 31 -1.21 3.22 -13.59
N TYR A 32 -0.96 4.31 -12.85
CA TYR A 32 -1.27 4.45 -11.43
C TYR A 32 -2.46 5.40 -11.25
N ALA A 33 -3.61 4.84 -10.85
CA ALA A 33 -4.88 5.57 -10.76
C ALA A 33 -5.19 6.41 -12.01
N GLY A 34 -4.94 5.85 -13.20
CA GLY A 34 -5.14 6.52 -14.49
C GLY A 34 -4.03 7.49 -14.90
N VAL A 35 -2.96 7.64 -14.10
CA VAL A 35 -1.78 8.44 -14.45
C VAL A 35 -0.71 7.53 -15.05
N PRO A 36 -0.22 7.81 -16.28
CA PRO A 36 0.86 7.02 -16.88
C PRO A 36 2.18 7.16 -16.11
N ILE A 37 2.96 6.08 -16.02
CA ILE A 37 4.20 6.04 -15.25
C ILE A 37 5.24 7.06 -15.74
N SER A 38 5.34 7.31 -17.05
CA SER A 38 6.13 8.39 -17.65
C SER A 38 5.83 9.73 -16.98
N ARG A 39 4.55 10.09 -16.90
CA ARG A 39 4.08 11.32 -16.26
C ARG A 39 4.33 11.35 -14.76
N VAL A 40 4.30 10.21 -14.07
CA VAL A 40 4.67 10.11 -12.64
C VAL A 40 6.14 10.46 -12.46
N LEU A 41 7.02 9.94 -13.32
CA LEU A 41 8.46 10.17 -13.27
C LEU A 41 8.84 11.60 -13.71
N GLU A 42 8.24 12.10 -14.79
CA GLU A 42 8.48 13.47 -15.32
C GLU A 42 8.14 14.55 -14.30
N ASN A 43 7.03 14.38 -13.56
CA ASN A 43 6.61 15.35 -12.55
C ASN A 43 7.35 15.17 -11.21
N ASN A 44 8.29 14.23 -11.11
CA ASN A 44 9.10 13.96 -9.93
C ASN A 44 8.29 13.89 -8.62
N VAL A 45 7.14 13.21 -8.65
CA VAL A 45 6.16 13.22 -7.54
C VAL A 45 6.64 12.44 -6.30
N GLY A 46 7.76 11.74 -6.39
CA GLY A 46 8.36 10.98 -5.29
C GLY A 46 7.54 9.76 -4.84
N VAL A 47 8.01 9.12 -3.77
CA VAL A 47 7.34 7.95 -3.19
C VAL A 47 6.01 8.37 -2.56
N GLY A 48 5.97 9.55 -1.92
CA GLY A 48 4.73 10.09 -1.37
C GLY A 48 3.63 10.30 -2.42
N GLY A 49 3.99 10.81 -3.60
CA GLY A 49 3.04 10.99 -4.71
C GLY A 49 2.54 9.66 -5.30
N VAL A 50 3.42 8.66 -5.43
CA VAL A 50 3.02 7.31 -5.87
C VAL A 50 2.05 6.67 -4.88
N LEU A 51 2.35 6.75 -3.58
CA LEU A 51 1.44 6.26 -2.53
C LEU A 51 0.09 6.97 -2.56
N SER A 52 0.09 8.28 -2.84
CA SER A 52 -1.15 9.05 -2.95
C SER A 52 -2.06 8.57 -4.08
N LEU A 53 -1.48 8.24 -5.23
CA LEU A 53 -2.21 7.65 -6.35
C LEU A 53 -2.72 6.25 -6.02
N LEU A 54 -1.89 5.39 -5.46
CA LEU A 54 -2.26 3.99 -5.23
C LEU A 54 -3.21 3.80 -4.05
N TRP A 55 -3.07 4.57 -2.97
CA TRP A 55 -3.88 4.42 -1.75
C TRP A 55 -5.16 5.26 -1.78
N PHE A 56 -5.10 6.47 -2.35
CA PHE A 56 -6.23 7.40 -2.32
C PHE A 56 -6.84 7.68 -3.70
N GLN A 57 -6.21 7.20 -4.79
CA GLN A 57 -6.58 7.56 -6.16
C GLN A 57 -6.66 9.08 -6.38
N LYS A 58 -5.75 9.83 -5.74
CA LYS A 58 -5.68 11.30 -5.81
C LYS A 58 -4.26 11.77 -6.04
N ARG A 59 -4.14 12.86 -6.80
CA ARG A 59 -2.92 13.69 -6.83
C ARG A 59 -2.97 14.64 -5.65
N LEU A 60 -2.33 14.26 -4.55
CA LEU A 60 -2.19 15.12 -3.39
C LEU A 60 -1.18 16.25 -3.68
N PRO A 61 -1.35 17.42 -3.03
CA PRO A 61 -0.39 18.51 -3.15
C PRO A 61 0.98 18.13 -2.55
N ASP A 62 2.05 18.80 -3.00
CA ASP A 62 3.43 18.43 -2.67
C ASP A 62 3.73 18.38 -1.16
N TYR A 63 3.13 19.28 -0.38
CA TYR A 63 3.30 19.27 1.07
C TYR A 63 2.74 17.98 1.71
N ALA A 64 1.66 17.42 1.16
CA ALA A 64 1.04 16.20 1.66
C ALA A 64 1.85 14.97 1.22
N ASN A 65 2.35 14.95 -0.02
CA ASN A 65 3.28 13.92 -0.48
C ASN A 65 4.52 13.90 0.42
N ARG A 66 5.09 15.07 0.71
CA ARG A 66 6.24 15.21 1.61
C ARG A 66 5.92 14.77 3.04
N PHE A 67 4.74 15.09 3.54
CA PHE A 67 4.30 14.63 4.86
C PHE A 67 4.24 13.11 4.96
N ILE A 68 3.70 12.42 3.95
CA ILE A 68 3.69 10.95 3.89
C ILE A 68 5.12 10.39 3.95
N GLU A 69 6.06 10.96 3.18
CA GLU A 69 7.47 10.54 3.22
C GLU A 69 8.10 10.75 4.59
N ILE A 70 7.80 11.87 5.26
CA ILE A 70 8.27 12.11 6.64
C ILE A 70 7.74 11.06 7.60
N CYS A 71 6.45 10.70 7.50
CA CYS A 71 5.87 9.64 8.33
C CYS A 71 6.56 8.29 8.11
N LEU A 72 6.92 7.95 6.87
CA LEU A 72 7.67 6.72 6.57
C LEU A 72 9.09 6.76 7.11
N MET A 73 9.79 7.89 6.99
CA MET A 73 11.15 8.05 7.52
C MET A 73 11.18 7.94 9.05
N LEU A 74 10.20 8.53 9.74
CA LEU A 74 10.13 8.51 11.21
C LEU A 74 9.79 7.14 11.78
N THR A 75 9.01 6.34 11.05
CA THR A 75 8.56 5.01 11.50
C THR A 75 9.42 3.85 10.98
N ALA A 76 10.51 4.15 10.27
CA ALA A 76 11.33 3.15 9.59
C ALA A 76 11.92 2.07 10.52
N ASP A 77 12.40 2.46 11.71
CA ASP A 77 12.86 1.53 12.74
C ASP A 77 12.88 2.18 14.14
N HIS A 78 12.66 1.38 15.18
CA HIS A 78 12.73 1.78 16.59
C HIS A 78 13.58 0.82 17.43
N GLY A 79 14.53 0.14 16.79
CA GLY A 79 15.49 -0.75 17.43
C GLY A 79 14.96 -2.16 17.66
N PRO A 80 15.86 -3.08 18.05
CA PRO A 80 15.59 -4.53 18.01
C PRO A 80 14.71 -5.05 19.15
N ALA A 81 14.38 -4.22 20.14
CA ALA A 81 13.66 -4.63 21.35
C ALA A 81 12.12 -4.65 21.17
N VAL A 82 11.61 -4.03 20.10
CA VAL A 82 10.16 -4.02 19.82
C VAL A 82 9.69 -5.36 19.25
N SER A 83 8.43 -5.71 19.49
CA SER A 83 7.87 -7.04 19.16
C SER A 83 8.16 -7.51 17.73
N GLY A 84 7.95 -6.64 16.73
CA GLY A 84 8.17 -6.99 15.33
C GLY A 84 9.64 -7.23 15.00
N ALA A 85 10.53 -6.32 15.41
CA ALA A 85 11.96 -6.45 15.15
C ALA A 85 12.53 -7.70 15.84
N HIS A 86 12.14 -7.96 17.09
CA HIS A 86 12.57 -9.15 17.82
C HIS A 86 12.16 -10.44 17.10
N ASN A 87 10.91 -10.55 16.64
CA ASN A 87 10.43 -11.72 15.91
C ASN A 87 11.15 -11.91 14.57
N THR A 88 11.39 -10.83 13.82
CA THR A 88 12.17 -10.88 12.57
C THR A 88 13.58 -11.41 12.83
N ILE A 89 14.24 -10.90 13.89
CA ILE A 89 15.60 -11.31 14.26
C ILE A 89 15.64 -12.79 14.67
N VAL A 90 14.69 -13.25 15.51
CA VAL A 90 14.61 -14.66 15.92
C VAL A 90 14.39 -15.56 14.72
N CYS A 91 13.49 -15.20 13.81
CA CYS A 91 13.19 -15.96 12.59
C CYS A 91 14.41 -16.04 11.66
N ALA A 92 15.10 -14.92 11.44
CA ALA A 92 16.33 -14.87 10.67
C ALA A 92 17.44 -15.73 11.30
N ARG A 93 17.59 -15.69 12.63
CA ARG A 93 18.53 -16.53 13.37
C ARG A 93 18.18 -18.02 13.34
N ALA A 94 16.92 -18.37 13.08
CA ALA A 94 16.49 -19.73 12.81
C ALA A 94 16.79 -20.19 11.36
N GLY A 95 17.53 -19.40 10.57
CA GLY A 95 17.94 -19.73 9.21
C GLY A 95 16.81 -19.56 8.18
N LYS A 96 15.79 -18.76 8.49
CA LYS A 96 14.68 -18.49 7.57
C LYS A 96 15.06 -17.41 6.56
N ASP A 97 14.43 -17.47 5.39
CA ASP A 97 14.62 -16.50 4.32
C ASP A 97 14.08 -15.10 4.69
N LEU A 98 14.36 -14.11 3.83
CA LEU A 98 13.97 -12.71 4.04
C LEU A 98 12.45 -12.56 4.19
N ILE A 99 11.65 -13.21 3.34
CA ILE A 99 10.19 -13.07 3.35
C ILE A 99 9.63 -13.69 4.62
N SER A 100 10.06 -14.91 4.96
CA SER A 100 9.66 -15.58 6.20
C SER A 100 10.02 -14.76 7.45
N SER A 101 11.23 -14.18 7.48
CA SER A 101 11.70 -13.38 8.61
C SER A 101 10.92 -12.08 8.73
N LEU A 102 10.74 -11.36 7.62
CA LEU A 102 9.97 -10.11 7.57
C LEU A 102 8.52 -10.32 8.00
N VAL A 103 7.84 -11.31 7.42
CA VAL A 103 6.42 -11.59 7.72
C VAL A 103 6.25 -12.03 9.18
N SER A 104 7.20 -12.79 9.74
CA SER A 104 7.18 -13.15 11.18
C SER A 104 7.17 -11.92 12.10
N GLY A 105 7.85 -10.84 11.73
CA GLY A 105 7.79 -9.57 12.45
C GLY A 105 6.52 -8.78 12.15
N LEU A 106 6.12 -8.68 10.89
CA LEU A 106 4.92 -7.94 10.47
C LEU A 106 3.63 -8.49 11.10
N LEU A 107 3.54 -9.80 11.33
CA LEU A 107 2.40 -10.44 12.00
C LEU A 107 2.23 -10.02 13.47
N THR A 108 3.21 -9.32 14.05
CA THR A 108 3.06 -8.72 15.38
C THR A 108 2.41 -7.33 15.34
N ILE A 109 2.34 -6.69 14.16
CA ILE A 109 1.73 -5.36 14.02
C ILE A 109 0.22 -5.50 14.16
N GLY A 110 -0.35 -4.76 15.10
CA GLY A 110 -1.75 -4.83 15.48
C GLY A 110 -2.05 -3.92 16.67
N ASP A 111 -3.02 -4.31 17.49
CA ASP A 111 -3.55 -3.47 18.57
C ASP A 111 -2.47 -2.92 19.53
N ARG A 112 -1.61 -3.82 20.07
CA ARG A 112 -0.60 -3.43 21.09
C ARG A 112 0.75 -3.00 20.53
N PHE A 113 1.04 -3.26 19.26
CA PHE A 113 2.29 -2.90 18.60
C PHE A 113 1.98 -2.30 17.22
N GLY A 114 2.22 -0.99 17.06
CA GLY A 114 1.90 -0.25 15.83
C GLY A 114 0.48 0.35 15.76
N GLY A 115 -0.48 -0.18 16.52
CA GLY A 115 -1.89 0.28 16.51
C GLY A 115 -2.14 1.68 17.06
N ALA A 116 -1.18 2.28 17.75
CA ALA A 116 -1.35 3.59 18.40
C ALA A 116 -1.64 4.73 17.41
N LEU A 117 -1.12 4.67 16.17
CA LEU A 117 -1.37 5.70 15.16
C LEU A 117 -2.86 5.78 14.78
N ASP A 118 -3.46 4.64 14.40
CA ASP A 118 -4.88 4.56 14.04
C ASP A 118 -5.78 4.79 15.26
N GLY A 119 -5.41 4.25 16.43
CA GLY A 119 -6.12 4.46 17.69
C GLY A 119 -6.22 5.93 18.09
N ALA A 120 -5.10 6.66 18.06
CA ALA A 120 -5.07 8.09 18.37
C ALA A 120 -5.87 8.91 17.36
N ALA A 121 -5.73 8.63 16.06
CA ALA A 121 -6.46 9.32 15.01
C ALA A 121 -7.98 9.18 15.19
N LYS A 122 -8.48 7.96 15.41
CA LYS A 122 -9.90 7.68 15.66
C LYS A 122 -10.41 8.34 16.95
N TYR A 123 -9.62 8.30 18.01
CA TYR A 123 -9.99 8.88 19.31
C TYR A 123 -10.13 10.40 19.21
N LEU A 124 -9.13 11.09 18.67
CA LEU A 124 -9.12 12.54 18.53
C LEU A 124 -10.21 13.03 17.56
N LEU A 125 -10.41 12.33 16.42
CA LEU A 125 -11.47 12.65 15.48
C LEU A 125 -12.86 12.55 16.14
N LYS A 126 -13.09 11.48 16.91
CA LYS A 126 -14.36 11.27 17.61
C LYS A 126 -14.63 12.33 18.68
N LEU A 127 -13.58 12.81 19.37
CA LEU A 127 -13.69 13.92 20.30
C LEU A 127 -14.03 15.22 19.59
N TRP A 128 -13.35 15.51 18.47
CA TRP A 128 -13.52 16.75 17.73
C TRP A 128 -14.91 16.88 17.09
N ILE A 129 -15.48 15.81 16.55
CA ILE A 129 -16.83 15.81 15.94
C ILE A 129 -17.95 15.96 16.99
N LYS A 130 -17.68 15.65 18.25
CA LYS A 130 -18.67 15.73 19.35
C LYS A 130 -18.76 17.09 20.03
N VAL A 131 -17.87 18.03 19.67
CA VAL A 131 -17.89 19.43 20.11
C VAL A 131 -18.55 20.26 19.02
#